data_AF-K2F671-F1
#
_entry.id   AF-K2F671-F1
#
_cell.length_a   1.000
_cell.length_b   1.000
_cell.length_c   1.000
_cell.angle_alpha   90.00
_cell.angle_beta   90.00
_cell.angle_gamma   90.00
#
_symmetry.space_group_name_H-M   'P 1'
#
loop_
_entity.id
_entity.type
_entity.pdbx_description
1 polymer ?
#
loop_
_entity_poly.entity_id
_entity_poly.type
_entity_poly.pdbx_seq_one_letter_code
_entity_poly.pdbx_strand_id
1 'polypeptide(L)'
;MNKFISLLTPSIDFVKNNFEKIILIIGSVIVLYFAYWITSYSLKKLKPEVFSYYPFNKFFPKSGHWSVVYFLITIILLGLLVYIITKGGFYLSPA
;
A
#
# COMPACT_ATOMS: atom_id res chain seq x y z
N MET A 1 34.44 13.60 28.32
CA MET A 1 33.52 12.92 27.39
C MET A 1 32.42 13.91 27.04
N ASN A 2 32.35 14.38 25.79
CA ASN A 2 31.46 15.49 25.41
C ASN A 2 29.99 15.13 25.67
N LYS A 3 29.24 16.01 26.36
CA LYS A 3 27.78 15.86 26.63
C LYS A 3 26.96 15.49 25.38
N PHE A 4 27.42 15.91 24.21
CA PHE A 4 26.83 15.54 22.91
C PHE A 4 26.92 14.05 22.60
N ILE A 5 28.03 13.40 22.96
CA ILE A 5 28.23 11.97 22.69
C ILE A 5 27.30 11.13 23.58
N SER A 6 27.11 11.51 24.84
CA SER A 6 26.17 10.83 25.76
C SER A 6 24.71 11.01 25.39
N LEU A 7 24.35 12.10 24.71
CA LEU A 7 22.99 12.35 24.20
C LEU A 7 22.68 11.52 22.94
N LEU A 8 23.71 11.22 22.14
CA LEU A 8 23.55 10.44 20.90
C LEU A 8 23.60 8.93 21.12
N THR A 9 24.22 8.46 22.21
CA THR A 9 24.32 7.03 22.55
C THR A 9 22.97 6.31 22.55
N PRO A 10 21.91 6.79 23.23
CA PRO A 10 20.63 6.11 23.24
C PRO A 10 19.96 6.04 21.86
N SER A 11 20.13 7.07 21.02
CA SER A 11 19.60 7.07 19.64
C SER A 11 20.34 6.06 18.76
N ILE A 12 21.66 5.95 18.92
CA ILE A 12 22.50 4.98 18.21
C ILE A 12 22.13 3.56 18.64
N ASP A 13 21.96 3.33 19.95
CA ASP A 13 21.57 2.03 20.49
C ASP A 13 20.15 1.63 20.05
N PHE A 14 19.23 2.58 19.95
CA PHE A 14 17.89 2.34 19.42
C PHE A 14 17.93 1.86 17.96
N VAL A 15 18.70 2.55 17.10
CA VAL A 15 18.84 2.16 15.69
C VAL A 15 19.52 0.81 15.58
N LYS A 16 20.57 0.55 16.36
CA LYS A 16 21.30 -0.72 16.35
C LYS A 16 20.43 -1.90 16.77
N ASN A 17 19.64 -1.74 17.84
CA ASN A 17 18.76 -2.79 18.35
C ASN A 17 17.51 -3.03 17.49
N ASN A 18 17.13 -2.07 16.64
CA ASN A 18 15.90 -2.15 15.82
C ASN A 18 16.16 -2.04 14.33
N PHE A 19 17.40 -2.21 13.87
CA PHE A 19 17.82 -1.96 12.50
C PHE A 19 16.97 -2.73 11.47
N GLU A 20 16.71 -4.01 11.74
CA GLU A 20 15.87 -4.85 10.89
C GLU A 20 14.43 -4.32 10.78
N LYS A 21 13.82 -3.92 11.90
CA LYS A 21 12.45 -3.36 11.93
C LYS A 21 12.40 -2.02 11.20
N ILE A 22 13.42 -1.18 11.37
CA ILE A 22 13.52 0.12 10.69
C ILE A 22 13.59 -0.09 9.17
N ILE A 23 14.43 -1.02 8.69
CA ILE A 23 14.51 -1.36 7.26
C ILE A 23 13.17 -1.88 6.73
N LEU A 24 12.49 -2.75 7.48
CA LEU A 24 11.18 -3.29 7.10
C LEU A 24 10.13 -2.19 6.96
N ILE A 25 10.11 -1.24 7.90
CA ILE A 25 9.20 -0.09 7.87
C ILE A 25 9.53 0.81 6.68
N ILE A 26 10.79 1.17 6.47
CA ILE A 26 11.20 2.00 5.34
C ILE A 26 10.85 1.33 4.01
N GLY A 27 11.15 0.03 3.87
CA GLY A 27 10.81 -0.76 2.69
C GLY A 27 9.31 -0.79 2.42
N SER A 28 8.49 -1.01 3.44
CA SER A 28 7.03 -1.01 3.28
C SER A 28 6.47 0.36 2.90
N VAL A 29 7.01 1.45 3.46
CA VAL A 29 6.64 2.83 3.08
C VAL A 29 6.99 3.10 1.61
N ILE A 30 8.16 2.68 1.15
CA ILE A 30 8.58 2.84 -0.24
C ILE A 30 7.63 2.07 -1.17
N VAL A 31 7.33 0.82 -0.86
CA VAL A 31 6.41 -0.02 -1.66
C VAL A 31 5.00 0.61 -1.71
N LEU A 32 4.48 1.07 -0.58
CA LEU A 32 3.17 1.74 -0.52
C LEU A 32 3.16 3.03 -1.33
N TYR A 33 4.24 3.81 -1.27
CA TYR A 33 4.37 5.03 -2.06
C TYR A 33 4.34 4.74 -3.57
N PHE A 34 5.10 3.75 -4.04
CA PHE A 34 5.09 3.35 -5.44
C PHE A 34 3.73 2.80 -5.88
N ALA A 35 3.08 1.97 -5.04
CA ALA A 35 1.75 1.46 -5.31
C ALA A 35 0.73 2.60 -5.46
N TYR A 36 0.77 3.60 -4.58
CA TYR A 36 -0.05 4.81 -4.67
C TYR A 36 0.22 5.61 -5.94
N TRP A 37 1.50 5.80 -6.29
CA TRP A 37 1.89 6.54 -7.48
C TRP A 37 1.42 5.86 -8.77
N ILE A 38 1.67 4.55 -8.92
CA ILE A 38 1.20 3.75 -10.08
C ILE A 38 -0.33 3.78 -10.16
N THR A 39 -1.02 3.59 -9.04
CA THR A 39 -2.49 3.60 -8.99
C THR A 39 -3.03 4.97 -9.40
N SER A 40 -2.43 6.05 -8.92
CA SER A 40 -2.79 7.42 -9.30
C SER A 40 -2.62 7.66 -10.80
N TYR A 41 -1.51 7.18 -11.38
CA TYR A 41 -1.25 7.29 -12.81
C TYR A 41 -2.27 6.49 -13.63
N SER A 42 -2.52 5.23 -13.25
CA SER A 42 -3.49 4.34 -13.91
C SER A 42 -4.90 4.91 -13.84
N LEU A 43 -5.34 5.41 -12.68
CA LEU A 43 -6.67 5.99 -12.52
C LEU A 43 -6.84 7.30 -13.28
N LYS A 44 -5.82 8.16 -13.36
CA LYS A 44 -5.87 9.36 -14.22
C LYS A 44 -6.07 8.99 -15.69
N LYS A 45 -5.43 7.90 -16.14
CA LYS A 45 -5.56 7.39 -17.52
C LYS A 45 -6.90 6.71 -17.79
N LEU A 46 -7.50 6.08 -16.77
CA LEU A 46 -8.79 5.36 -16.85
C LEU A 46 -10.02 6.23 -16.56
N LYS A 47 -9.83 7.34 -15.86
CA LYS A 47 -10.85 8.34 -15.54
C LYS A 47 -10.60 9.63 -16.33
N PRO A 48 -10.30 9.60 -17.65
CA PRO A 48 -10.33 10.84 -18.41
C PRO A 48 -11.76 11.38 -18.26
N GLU A 49 -11.88 12.66 -17.96
CA GLU A 49 -13.15 13.37 -17.71
C GLU A 49 -14.20 13.16 -18.84
N VAL A 50 -13.75 12.61 -19.97
CA VAL A 50 -14.47 12.30 -21.20
C VAL A 50 -15.51 11.16 -21.07
N PHE A 51 -15.33 10.17 -20.18
CA PHE A 51 -16.26 9.02 -20.11
C PHE A 51 -17.05 8.99 -18.79
N SER A 52 -18.15 9.75 -18.74
CA SER A 52 -19.15 9.70 -17.66
C SER A 52 -19.73 8.30 -17.43
N TYR A 53 -19.64 7.41 -18.43
CA TYR A 53 -20.19 6.06 -18.41
C TYR A 53 -19.22 4.97 -17.91
N TYR A 54 -17.98 5.31 -17.57
CA TYR A 54 -17.01 4.30 -17.12
C TYR A 54 -17.42 3.77 -15.74
N PRO A 55 -17.50 2.44 -15.50
CA PRO A 55 -18.05 1.87 -14.28
C PRO A 55 -17.33 2.36 -13.02
N PHE A 56 -16.08 2.76 -13.16
CA PHE A 56 -15.30 3.37 -12.09
C PHE A 56 -15.94 4.65 -11.52
N ASN A 57 -16.62 5.47 -12.32
CA ASN A 57 -17.32 6.65 -11.82
C ASN A 57 -18.54 6.32 -10.93
N LYS A 58 -19.11 5.12 -11.09
CA LYS A 58 -20.24 4.64 -10.28
C LYS A 58 -19.79 4.02 -8.97
N PHE A 59 -18.63 3.35 -8.96
CA PHE A 59 -18.14 2.59 -7.80
C PHE A 59 -17.03 3.30 -7.00
N PHE A 60 -16.28 4.24 -7.60
CA PHE A 60 -15.22 4.98 -6.91
C PHE A 60 -15.66 6.39 -6.54
N PRO A 61 -15.13 6.94 -5.43
CA PRO A 61 -15.38 8.32 -5.03
C PRO A 61 -15.12 9.32 -6.16
N LYS A 62 -15.90 10.41 -6.22
CA LYS A 62 -15.67 11.46 -7.24
C LYS A 62 -14.29 12.10 -7.09
N SER A 63 -13.80 12.26 -5.87
CA SER A 63 -12.44 12.72 -5.58
C SER A 63 -11.39 11.74 -6.12
N GLY A 64 -10.43 12.26 -6.90
CA GLY A 64 -9.33 11.47 -7.47
C GLY A 64 -8.45 10.84 -6.40
N HIS A 65 -8.14 11.56 -5.32
CA HIS A 65 -7.33 11.04 -4.22
C HIS A 65 -8.01 9.84 -3.53
N TRP A 66 -9.30 9.97 -3.19
CA TRP A 66 -10.06 8.88 -2.58
C TRP A 66 -10.29 7.71 -3.53
N SER A 67 -10.40 7.94 -4.84
CA SER A 67 -10.45 6.85 -5.83
C SER A 67 -9.21 5.95 -5.76
N VAL A 68 -8.03 6.55 -5.60
CA VAL A 68 -6.75 5.84 -5.52
C VAL A 68 -6.68 4.97 -4.27
N VAL A 69 -7.05 5.55 -3.12
CA VAL A 69 -7.07 4.83 -1.84
C VAL A 69 -8.02 3.64 -1.90
N TYR A 70 -9.25 3.84 -2.42
CA TYR A 70 -10.21 2.75 -2.58
C TYR A 70 -9.70 1.65 -3.51
N PHE A 71 -9.07 2.00 -4.63
CA PHE A 71 -8.54 1.02 -5.57
C PHE A 71 -7.40 0.19 -4.97
N LEU A 72 -6.51 0.83 -4.20
CA LEU A 72 -5.47 0.14 -3.45
C LEU A 72 -6.06 -0.86 -2.45
N ILE A 73 -7.07 -0.44 -1.67
CA ILE A 73 -7.76 -1.32 -0.73
C ILE A 73 -8.38 -2.52 -1.47
N THR A 74 -9.05 -2.28 -2.59
CA THR A 74 -9.64 -3.35 -3.41
C THR A 74 -8.59 -4.34 -3.89
N ILE A 75 -7.43 -3.87 -4.39
CA ILE A 75 -6.34 -4.77 -4.80
C ILE A 75 -5.81 -5.59 -3.63
N ILE A 76 -5.62 -4.97 -2.46
CA ILE A 76 -5.13 -5.67 -1.26
C ILE A 76 -6.13 -6.76 -0.84
N LEU A 77 -7.43 -6.43 -0.81
CA LEU A 77 -8.48 -7.40 -0.50
C LEU A 77 -8.53 -8.53 -1.52
N LEU A 78 -8.40 -8.23 -2.81
CA LEU A 78 -8.38 -9.23 -3.88
C LEU A 78 -7.16 -10.14 -3.75
N GLY A 79 -5.99 -9.58 -3.48
CA GLY A 79 -4.74 -10.32 -3.25
C GLY A 79 -4.85 -11.22 -2.02
N LEU A 80 -5.44 -10.73 -0.92
CA LEU A 80 -5.71 -11.52 0.28
C LEU A 80 -6.67 -12.67 -0.03
N LEU A 81 -7.75 -12.40 -0.78
CA LEU A 81 -8.71 -13.41 -1.19
C LEU A 81 -8.04 -14.51 -2.03
N VAL A 82 -7.24 -14.14 -3.03
CA VAL A 82 -6.48 -15.09 -3.86
C VAL A 82 -5.50 -15.89 -3.00
N TYR A 83 -4.80 -15.25 -2.07
CA TYR A 83 -3.91 -15.93 -1.13
C TYR A 83 -4.66 -16.97 -0.30
N ILE A 84 -5.81 -16.61 0.28
CA ILE A 84 -6.65 -17.53 1.05
C ILE A 84 -7.14 -18.69 0.19
N ILE A 85 -7.56 -18.43 -1.06
CA ILE A 85 -8.02 -19.49 -1.97
C ILE A 85 -6.87 -20.46 -2.30
N THR A 86 -5.69 -19.93 -2.62
CA THR A 86 -4.53 -20.73 -3.06
C THR A 86 -3.83 -21.47 -1.92
N LYS A 87 -3.69 -20.87 -0.74
CA LYS A 87 -3.07 -21.50 0.45
C LYS A 87 -4.06 -22.29 1.31
N GLY A 88 -5.33 -21.89 1.32
CA GLY A 88 -6.36 -22.47 2.17
C GLY A 88 -6.92 -23.81 1.68
N GLY A 89 -6.41 -24.35 0.57
CA GLY A 89 -6.92 -25.60 0.00
C GLY A 89 -8.39 -25.48 -0.42
N PHE A 90 -8.82 -24.30 -0.88
CA PHE A 90 -10.16 -24.10 -1.39
C PHE A 90 -10.33 -24.91 -2.68
N TYR A 91 -10.88 -26.11 -2.53
CA TYR A 91 -11.43 -26.86 -3.66
C TYR A 91 -12.70 -26.15 -4.07
N LEU A 92 -12.68 -25.53 -5.25
CA LEU A 92 -13.90 -25.14 -5.96
C LEU A 92 -14.66 -26.44 -6.27
N SER A 93 -15.45 -26.93 -5.31
CA SER A 93 -16.42 -27.98 -5.59
C SER A 93 -17.33 -27.45 -6.69
N PRO A 94 -17.57 -28.21 -7.78
CA PRO A 94 -18.53 -27.79 -8.77
C PRO A 94 -19.89 -27.60 -8.07
N ALA A 95 -20.55 -26.50 -8.43
CA ALA A 95 -21.90 -26.18 -8.01
C ALA A 95 -22.91 -27.14 -8.64
#